data_AF-A0A3N5QL52-F1
#
_entry.id   AF-A0A3N5QL52-F1
#
_cell.length_a   1.000
_cell.length_b   1.000
_cell.length_c   1.000
_cell.angle_alpha   90.00
_cell.angle_beta   90.00
_cell.angle_gamma   90.00
#
_symmetry.space_group_name_H-M   'P 1'
#
loop_
_entity.id
_entity.type
_entity.pdbx_description
1 polymer ?
#
loop_
_entity_poly.entity_id
_entity_poly.type
_entity_poly.pdbx_seq_one_letter_code
_entity_poly.pdbx_strand_id
1 'polypeptide(L)' 'YGASFGGIAALLAMLNSCANGVTVVNIDNGFGAGYAAALINRREERET' A
#
# COMPACT_ATOMS: atom_id res chain seq x y z
N TYR A 1 -8.73 -8.98 13.81
CA TYR A 1 -7.67 -8.46 12.93
C TYR A 1 -7.77 -6.95 12.63
N GLY A 2 -8.62 -6.18 13.32
CA GLY A 2 -8.60 -4.72 13.22
C GLY A 2 -9.63 -4.10 14.15
N ALA A 3 -9.16 -3.41 15.19
CA ALA A 3 -9.88 -2.46 16.07
C ALA A 3 -9.07 -2.16 17.35
N SER A 4 -8.09 -2.99 17.71
CA SER A 4 -7.16 -2.68 18.79
C SER A 4 -6.17 -1.61 18.28
N PHE A 5 -6.20 -0.41 18.87
CA PHE A 5 -5.27 0.69 18.57
C PHE A 5 -5.30 1.22 17.11
N GLY A 6 -6.48 1.52 16.57
CA GLY A 6 -6.58 2.32 15.33
C GLY A 6 -5.94 1.69 14.09
N GLY A 7 -5.86 0.35 14.03
CA GLY A 7 -5.35 -0.37 12.85
C GLY A 7 -3.83 -0.57 12.81
N ILE A 8 -3.09 -0.21 13.87
CA ILE A 8 -1.62 -0.42 13.95
C ILE A 8 -1.24 -1.89 13.72
N ALA A 9 -1.96 -2.84 14.32
CA ALA A 9 -1.70 -4.26 14.11
C ALA A 9 -1.85 -4.69 12.63
N ALA A 10 -2.81 -4.11 11.91
CA ALA A 10 -3.00 -4.38 10.48
C ALA A 10 -1.88 -3.74 9.64
N LEU A 11 -1.50 -2.50 9.95
CA LEU A 11 -0.40 -1.80 9.27
C LEU A 11 0.93 -2.56 9.43
N LEU A 12 1.28 -2.97 10.65
CA LEU A 12 2.51 -3.72 10.91
C LEU A 12 2.49 -5.11 10.26
N ALA A 13 1.35 -5.80 10.26
CA ALA A 13 1.23 -7.08 9.58
C ALA A 13 1.50 -6.95 8.06
N MET A 14 0.98 -5.90 7.43
CA MET A 14 1.19 -5.65 6.00
C MET A 14 2.62 -5.21 5.69
N LEU A 15 3.20 -4.31 6.49
CA LEU A 15 4.60 -3.87 6.35
C LEU A 15 5.61 -5.01 6.56
N ASN A 16 5.31 -5.93 7.47
CA ASN A 16 6.16 -7.08 7.75
C ASN A 16 5.88 -8.27 6.83
N SER A 17 5.03 -8.13 5.81
CA SER A 17 4.81 -9.19 4.83
C SER A 17 5.96 -9.22 3.82
N CYS A 18 6.44 -10.41 3.46
CA CYS A 18 7.44 -10.58 2.40
C CYS A 18 6.82 -10.71 1.00
N ALA A 19 5.62 -10.15 0.79
CA ALA A 19 4.93 -10.25 -0.49
C ALA A 19 5.51 -9.26 -1.52
N ASN A 20 6.03 -9.79 -2.62
CA ASN A 20 6.55 -8.97 -3.71
C ASN A 20 5.41 -8.17 -4.37
N GLY A 21 5.73 -6.94 -4.81
CA GLY A 21 4.80 -6.08 -5.54
C GLY A 21 3.73 -5.41 -4.68
N VAL A 22 3.77 -5.56 -3.35
CA VAL A 22 2.83 -4.90 -2.44
C VAL A 22 3.36 -3.52 -2.06
N THR A 23 2.51 -2.50 -2.20
CA THR A 23 2.76 -1.14 -1.71
C THR A 23 1.82 -0.87 -0.53
N VAL A 24 2.38 -0.60 0.65
CA VAL A 24 1.62 -0.32 1.88
C VAL A 24 1.66 1.19 2.16
N VAL A 25 0.52 1.76 2.52
CA VAL A 25 0.38 3.17 2.94
C VAL A 25 -0.21 3.27 4.34
N ASN A 26 -0.12 4.45 4.95
CA ASN A 26 -0.74 4.73 6.24
C ASN A 26 -2.27 4.47 6.20
N ILE A 27 -2.85 4.16 7.36
CA ILE A 27 -4.31 4.06 7.52
C ILE A 27 -4.95 5.36 7.05
N ASP A 28 -6.03 5.23 6.28
CA ASP A 28 -6.79 6.32 5.65
C ASP A 28 -6.01 7.18 4.63
N ASN A 29 -4.78 6.81 4.25
CA ASN A 29 -4.02 7.52 3.20
C ASN A 29 -4.42 7.05 1.79
N GLY A 30 -5.68 7.26 1.42
CA GLY A 30 -6.20 6.91 0.09
C GLY A 30 -5.53 7.69 -1.05
N PHE A 31 -5.12 8.94 -0.82
CA PHE A 31 -4.41 9.74 -1.80
C PHE A 31 -3.05 9.14 -2.16
N GLY A 32 -2.25 8.76 -1.17
CA GLY A 32 -0.95 8.12 -1.38
C GLY A 32 -1.09 6.80 -2.13
N ALA A 33 -2.13 6.02 -1.83
CA ALA A 33 -2.42 4.78 -2.56
C ALA A 33 -2.73 5.06 -4.05
N GLY A 34 -3.61 6.02 -4.34
CA GLY A 34 -3.97 6.39 -5.70
C GLY A 34 -2.80 6.97 -6.51
N TYR A 35 -1.98 7.79 -5.87
CA TYR A 35 -0.77 8.34 -6.49
C TYR A 35 0.25 7.24 -6.83
N ALA A 36 0.50 6.32 -5.91
CA ALA A 36 1.39 5.17 -6.16
C ALA A 36 0.86 4.28 -7.29
N ALA A 37 -0.44 4.00 -7.32
CA ALA A 37 -1.07 3.23 -8.39
C ALA A 37 -0.90 3.93 -9.76
N ALA A 38 -1.11 5.25 -9.83
CA ALA A 38 -0.90 6.01 -11.06
C ALA A 38 0.55 5.96 -11.56
N LEU A 39 1.53 5.98 -10.64
CA LEU A 39 2.94 5.83 -11.00
C LEU A 39 3.26 4.43 -11.55
N ILE A 40 2.66 3.38 -10.98
CA ILE A 40 2.82 2.00 -11.46
C ILE A 40 2.26 1.87 -12.87
N ASN A 41 1.01 2.32 -13.10
CA ASN A 41 0.39 2.26 -14.43
C ASN A 41 1.20 3.01 -15.49
N ARG A 42 1.77 4.17 -15.14
CA ARG A 42 2.63 4.94 -16.05
C ARG A 42 3.98 4.29 -16.35
N ARG A 43 4.46 3.38 -15.49
CA ARG A 43 5.67 2.58 -15.78
C ARG A 43 5.35 1.50 -16.80
N GLU A 44 4.20 0.83 -16.67
CA GLU A 44 3.71 -0.14 -17.64
C GLU A 44 3.58 0.47 -19.04
N GLU A 45 3.02 1.68 -19.15
CA GLU A 45 2.86 2.42 -20.42
C GLU A 45 4.19 2.77 -21.12
N ARG A 46 5.33 2.70 -20.42
CA ARG A 46 6.65 3.00 -20.98
C ARG A 46 7.44 1.76 -21.38
N GLU A 47 6.95 0.58 -21.02
CA GLU A 47 7.59 -0.71 -21.30
C GLU A 47 6.95 -1.45 -22.49
N THR A 48 5.92 -0.87 -23.12
CA THR A 48 5.32 -1.29 -24.40
C THR A 48 5.76 -0.40 -25.55
#